data_AF-A0A7C3R8P0-F1
#
_entry.id   AF-A0A7C3R8P0-F1
#
_cell.length_a   1.000
_cell.length_b   1.000
_cell.length_c   1.000
_cell.angle_alpha   90.00
_cell.angle_beta   90.00
_cell.angle_gamma   90.00
#
_symmetry.space_group_name_H-M   'P 1'
#
loop_
_entity.id
_entity.type
_entity.pdbx_description
1 polymer ?
#
loop_
_entity_poly.entity_id
_entity_poly.type
_entity_poly.pdbx_seq_one_letter_code
_entity_poly.pdbx_strand_id
1 'polypeptide(L)'
;METVILSAKGKTRKRFQRTPERLEVPNLLAVQLESFNWFLEEGLLEVFKEVSPIYDFNENYYIEFISHSTGEPKYSEIECKEKGITYSVPLRAKVRLVSKITGEIKESEVYLGELPWMTERGTFIINGTEKVIINQLIRSPGVYFDSQLDISGRPLFRASLIPSRGAWLEYETDSEGAIFFRVDTTGKKIPLTLLLKAVCFDT
;
A
#
# COMPACT_ATOMS: atom_id res chain seq x y z
N MET A 1 6.12 35.67 -31.78
CA MET A 1 4.86 35.18 -32.37
C MET A 1 3.86 35.11 -31.23
N GLU A 2 2.80 35.93 -31.27
CA GLU A 2 1.74 35.93 -30.26
C GLU A 2 0.85 34.71 -30.49
N THR A 3 0.95 33.69 -29.63
CA THR A 3 0.01 32.57 -29.66
C THR A 3 -1.21 32.95 -28.84
N VAL A 4 -2.32 33.28 -29.53
CA VAL A 4 -3.63 33.53 -28.92
C VAL A 4 -4.36 32.21 -28.83
N ILE A 5 -4.70 31.76 -27.61
CA ILE A 5 -5.59 30.62 -27.40
C ILE A 5 -6.81 31.12 -26.61
N LEU A 6 -7.99 30.74 -27.08
CA LEU A 6 -9.28 31.10 -26.51
C LEU A 6 -9.39 30.56 -25.07
N SER A 7 -9.71 31.43 -24.11
CA SER A 7 -10.04 30.99 -22.74
C SER A 7 -11.55 30.77 -22.57
N ALA A 8 -11.91 29.96 -21.58
CA ALA A 8 -13.23 29.35 -21.36
C ALA A 8 -14.45 30.29 -21.18
N LYS A 9 -14.31 31.60 -21.39
CA LYS A 9 -15.40 32.60 -21.35
C LYS A 9 -15.24 33.70 -22.41
N GLY A 10 -14.78 33.36 -23.61
CA GLY A 10 -14.64 34.32 -24.72
C GLY A 10 -13.57 35.40 -24.52
N LYS A 11 -12.78 35.32 -23.45
CA LYS A 11 -11.65 36.23 -23.19
C LYS A 11 -10.38 35.66 -23.83
N THR A 12 -9.73 36.43 -24.69
CA THR A 12 -8.43 36.09 -25.26
C THR A 12 -7.31 36.40 -24.26
N ARG A 13 -6.48 35.40 -23.93
CA ARG A 13 -5.29 35.58 -23.10
C ARG A 13 -4.06 35.66 -23.99
N LYS A 14 -3.33 36.77 -23.95
CA LYS A 14 -2.02 36.88 -24.62
C LYS A 14 -0.99 36.04 -23.86
N ARG A 15 -0.33 35.11 -24.55
CA ARG A 15 0.83 34.35 -24.05
C ARG A 15 2.10 34.89 -24.70
N PHE A 16 3.13 35.17 -23.89
CA PHE A 16 4.45 35.65 -24.34
C PHE A 16 5.52 34.55 -24.33
N GLN A 17 5.09 33.28 -24.35
CA GLN A 17 5.98 32.13 -24.23
C GLN A 17 6.86 32.01 -25.48
N ARG A 18 8.18 31.93 -25.28
CA ARG A 18 9.16 31.83 -26.39
C ARG A 18 9.36 30.40 -26.89
N THR A 19 9.10 29.40 -26.05
CA THR A 19 9.26 27.97 -26.34
C THR A 19 7.90 27.31 -26.46
N PRO A 20 7.63 26.49 -27.49
CA PRO A 20 6.35 25.79 -27.63
C PRO A 20 6.16 24.76 -26.51
N GLU A 21 4.92 24.63 -26.04
CA GLU A 21 4.50 23.59 -25.11
C GLU A 21 4.45 22.25 -25.87
N ARG A 22 5.29 21.28 -25.49
CA ARG A 22 5.44 19.99 -26.20
C ARG A 22 4.56 18.88 -25.64
N LEU A 23 4.04 19.08 -24.43
CA LEU A 23 3.23 18.11 -23.70
C LEU A 23 2.03 18.85 -23.13
N GLU A 24 0.87 18.23 -23.26
CA GLU A 24 -0.34 18.74 -22.62
C GLU A 24 -0.29 18.48 -21.12
N VAL A 25 -0.97 19.34 -20.35
CA VAL A 25 -1.10 19.14 -18.90
C VAL A 25 -1.95 17.89 -18.66
N PRO A 26 -1.43 16.86 -17.97
CA PRO A 26 -2.19 15.65 -17.70
C PRO A 26 -3.34 15.92 -16.73
N ASN A 27 -4.25 14.95 -16.60
CA ASN A 27 -5.27 15.00 -15.56
C ASN A 27 -4.60 15.01 -14.17
N LEU A 28 -4.75 16.11 -13.44
CA LEU A 28 -4.11 16.30 -12.13
C LEU A 28 -4.72 15.41 -11.03
N LEU A 29 -5.89 14.81 -11.27
CA LEU A 29 -6.53 13.84 -10.38
C LEU A 29 -6.19 12.38 -10.74
N ALA A 30 -5.48 12.15 -11.85
CA ALA A 30 -5.17 10.83 -12.37
C ALA A 30 -4.57 9.92 -11.30
N VAL A 31 -3.60 10.44 -10.53
CA VAL A 31 -2.92 9.67 -9.48
C VAL A 31 -3.87 9.05 -8.46
N GLN A 32 -4.94 9.76 -8.07
CA GLN A 32 -5.92 9.24 -7.10
C GLN A 32 -6.87 8.24 -7.76
N LEU A 33 -7.39 8.59 -8.94
CA LEU A 33 -8.36 7.78 -9.66
C LEU A 33 -7.75 6.46 -10.15
N GLU A 34 -6.57 6.52 -10.76
CA GLU A 34 -5.85 5.34 -11.28
C GLU A 34 -5.43 4.41 -10.15
N SER A 35 -4.94 4.95 -9.02
CA SER A 35 -4.58 4.15 -7.85
C SER A 35 -5.77 3.39 -7.27
N PHE A 36 -6.93 4.05 -7.16
CA PHE A 36 -8.14 3.39 -6.66
C PHE A 36 -8.70 2.36 -7.64
N ASN A 37 -8.68 2.64 -8.94
CA ASN A 37 -9.08 1.67 -9.96
C ASN A 37 -8.17 0.42 -9.93
N TRP A 38 -6.85 0.62 -9.87
CA TRP A 38 -5.90 -0.47 -9.71
C TRP A 38 -6.16 -1.30 -8.44
N PHE A 39 -6.46 -0.63 -7.31
CA PHE A 39 -6.82 -1.32 -6.07
C PHE A 39 -8.06 -2.22 -6.23
N LEU A 40 -9.09 -1.76 -6.94
CA LEU A 40 -10.32 -2.51 -7.16
C LEU A 40 -10.13 -3.70 -8.12
N GLU A 41 -9.37 -3.51 -9.20
CA GLU A 41 -9.18 -4.50 -10.26
C GLU A 41 -8.13 -5.56 -9.90
N GLU A 42 -6.99 -5.14 -9.35
CA GLU A 42 -5.83 -6.00 -9.11
C GLU A 42 -5.53 -6.12 -7.60
N GLY A 43 -5.46 -5.00 -6.89
CA GLY A 43 -4.97 -4.97 -5.50
C GLY A 43 -5.78 -5.84 -4.53
N LEU A 44 -7.12 -5.83 -4.61
CA LEU A 44 -7.97 -6.70 -3.79
C LEU A 44 -7.69 -8.19 -4.05
N LEU A 45 -7.53 -8.57 -5.32
CA LEU A 45 -7.28 -9.96 -5.69
C LEU A 45 -5.89 -10.42 -5.23
N GLU A 46 -4.88 -9.55 -5.33
CA GLU A 46 -3.54 -9.83 -4.80
C GLU A 46 -3.57 -10.11 -3.30
N VAL A 47 -4.28 -9.28 -2.53
CA VAL A 47 -4.44 -9.47 -1.08
C VAL A 47 -5.15 -10.78 -0.77
N PHE A 48 -6.23 -11.12 -1.49
CA PHE A 48 -6.93 -12.39 -1.28
C PHE A 48 -6.06 -13.60 -1.62
N LYS A 49 -5.24 -13.52 -2.67
CA LYS A 49 -4.28 -14.58 -3.01
C LYS A 49 -3.19 -14.75 -1.96
N GLU A 50 -2.71 -13.65 -1.36
CA GLU A 50 -1.68 -13.70 -0.33
C GLU A 50 -2.12 -14.49 0.91
N VAL A 51 -3.40 -14.36 1.30
CA VAL A 51 -3.96 -15.05 2.46
C VAL A 51 -4.55 -16.44 2.14
N SER A 52 -4.66 -16.81 0.86
CA SER A 52 -5.29 -18.05 0.41
C SER A 52 -4.27 -19.12 0.03
N PRO A 53 -4.51 -20.41 0.30
CA PRO A 53 -5.64 -20.97 1.05
C PRO A 53 -5.48 -20.83 2.58
N ILE A 54 -6.60 -20.72 3.28
CA ILE A 54 -6.64 -20.74 4.75
C ILE A 54 -6.99 -22.15 5.21
N TYR A 55 -6.10 -22.79 5.97
CA TYR A 55 -6.30 -24.13 6.52
C TYR A 55 -6.90 -24.09 7.92
N ASP A 56 -7.68 -25.12 8.26
CA ASP A 56 -8.02 -25.40 9.65
C ASP A 56 -6.80 -25.97 10.41
N PHE A 57 -6.89 -26.00 11.74
CA PHE A 57 -5.78 -26.44 12.60
C PHE A 57 -5.29 -27.87 12.30
N ASN A 58 -6.19 -28.75 11.87
CA ASN A 58 -5.88 -30.15 11.56
C ASN A 58 -5.63 -30.38 10.05
N GLU A 59 -5.61 -29.33 9.25
CA GLU A 59 -5.52 -29.35 7.77
C GLU A 59 -6.55 -30.25 7.04
N ASN A 60 -7.67 -30.56 7.67
CA ASN A 60 -8.77 -31.34 7.11
C ASN A 60 -9.66 -30.51 6.17
N TYR A 61 -9.76 -29.20 6.42
CA TYR A 61 -10.55 -28.26 5.63
C TYR A 61 -9.68 -27.08 5.21
N TYR A 62 -9.98 -26.52 4.05
CA TYR A 62 -9.39 -25.26 3.67
C TYR A 62 -10.35 -24.39 2.86
N ILE A 63 -10.14 -23.08 2.96
CA ILE A 63 -10.91 -22.06 2.24
C ILE A 63 -10.03 -21.44 1.17
N GLU A 64 -10.51 -21.50 -0.07
CA GLU A 64 -9.96 -20.81 -1.23
C GLU A 64 -10.78 -19.58 -1.58
N PHE A 65 -10.11 -18.46 -1.86
CA PHE A 65 -10.73 -17.29 -2.44
C PHE A 65 -10.70 -17.42 -3.97
N ILE A 66 -11.87 -17.32 -4.61
CA ILE A 66 -11.98 -17.44 -6.08
C ILE A 66 -11.98 -16.06 -6.73
N SER A 67 -12.90 -15.18 -6.29
CA SER A 67 -13.12 -13.87 -6.89
C SER A 67 -13.82 -12.94 -5.91
N HIS A 68 -13.82 -11.64 -6.20
CA HIS A 68 -14.62 -10.63 -5.50
C HIS A 68 -15.57 -9.92 -6.45
N SER A 69 -16.59 -9.29 -5.87
CA SER A 69 -17.55 -8.45 -6.57
C SER A 69 -17.92 -7.26 -5.68
N THR A 70 -18.07 -6.10 -6.30
CA THR A 70 -18.59 -4.89 -5.66
C THR A 70 -20.00 -4.64 -6.19
N GLY A 71 -20.94 -4.32 -5.30
CA GLY A 71 -22.27 -3.87 -5.70
C GLY A 71 -22.32 -2.39 -6.04
N GLU A 72 -23.54 -1.86 -6.12
CA GLU A 72 -23.78 -0.44 -6.37
C GLU A 72 -23.95 0.36 -5.08
N PRO A 73 -23.64 1.67 -5.09
CA PRO A 73 -23.86 2.54 -3.94
C PRO A 73 -25.35 2.62 -3.58
N LYS A 74 -25.67 2.45 -2.30
CA LYS A 74 -27.07 2.49 -1.81
C LYS A 74 -27.71 3.88 -1.87
N TYR A 75 -26.90 4.92 -1.82
CA TYR A 75 -27.32 6.33 -1.78
C TYR A 75 -26.44 7.17 -2.69
N SER A 76 -26.97 8.28 -3.17
CA SER A 76 -26.19 9.25 -3.95
C SER A 76 -25.18 10.02 -3.06
N GLU A 77 -24.15 10.61 -3.70
CA GLU A 77 -23.16 11.45 -3.00
C GLU A 77 -23.82 12.59 -2.18
N ILE A 78 -24.88 13.20 -2.71
CA ILE A 78 -25.58 14.33 -2.08
C ILE A 78 -26.34 13.85 -0.85
N GLU A 79 -27.09 12.76 -0.98
CA GLU A 79 -27.81 12.17 0.15
C GLU A 79 -26.87 11.71 1.26
N CYS A 80 -25.70 11.17 0.91
CA CYS A 80 -24.70 10.79 1.91
C CYS A 80 -24.24 11.99 2.74
N LYS A 81 -24.01 13.14 2.09
CA LYS A 81 -23.63 14.39 2.75
C LYS A 81 -24.74 14.94 3.63
N GLU A 82 -25.98 14.96 3.14
CA GLU A 82 -27.14 15.49 3.88
C GLU A 82 -27.52 14.62 5.09
N LYS A 83 -27.50 13.30 4.94
CA LYS A 83 -27.91 12.34 5.98
C LYS A 83 -26.78 11.99 6.95
N GLY A 84 -25.56 12.47 6.74
CA GLY A 84 -24.44 12.16 7.62
C GLY A 84 -23.93 10.72 7.50
N ILE A 85 -24.12 10.06 6.36
CA ILE A 85 -23.76 8.64 6.13
C ILE A 85 -22.56 8.51 5.18
N THR A 86 -21.96 7.31 5.13
CA THR A 86 -20.79 7.02 4.29
C THR A 86 -21.21 6.57 2.88
N TYR A 87 -20.60 7.17 1.86
CA TYR A 87 -20.77 6.74 0.47
C TYR A 87 -19.94 5.47 0.24
N SER A 88 -20.61 4.33 0.08
CA SER A 88 -19.99 3.01 0.07
C SER A 88 -20.78 2.01 -0.76
N VAL A 89 -20.09 0.95 -1.17
CA VAL A 89 -20.64 -0.19 -1.91
C VAL A 89 -20.44 -1.49 -1.12
N PRO A 90 -21.36 -2.47 -1.24
CA PRO A 90 -21.16 -3.76 -0.61
C PRO A 90 -20.05 -4.54 -1.33
N LEU A 91 -19.06 -5.03 -0.58
CA LEU A 91 -18.01 -5.91 -1.06
C LEU A 91 -18.36 -7.36 -0.71
N ARG A 92 -18.33 -8.23 -1.72
CA ARG A 92 -18.56 -9.66 -1.58
C ARG A 92 -17.40 -10.44 -2.17
N ALA A 93 -17.15 -11.62 -1.61
CA ALA A 93 -16.16 -12.57 -2.13
C ALA A 93 -16.81 -13.94 -2.36
N LYS A 94 -16.49 -14.55 -3.50
CA LYS A 94 -16.80 -15.94 -3.79
C LYS A 94 -15.69 -16.80 -3.19
N VAL A 95 -16.06 -17.64 -2.24
CA VAL A 95 -15.13 -18.55 -1.56
C VAL A 95 -15.53 -19.99 -1.81
N ARG A 96 -14.54 -20.88 -1.75
CA ARG A 96 -14.70 -22.33 -1.86
C ARG A 96 -14.17 -22.98 -0.60
N LEU A 97 -15.03 -23.70 0.11
CA LEU A 97 -14.65 -24.58 1.19
C LEU A 97 -14.43 -25.98 0.64
N VAL A 98 -13.25 -26.55 0.87
CA VAL A 98 -12.88 -27.90 0.46
C VAL A 98 -12.63 -28.76 1.69
N SER A 99 -13.28 -29.93 1.74
CA SER A 99 -13.02 -30.98 2.72
C SER A 99 -12.04 -31.99 2.14
N LYS A 100 -10.83 -32.08 2.70
CA LYS A 100 -9.84 -33.10 2.28
C LYS A 100 -10.27 -34.52 2.68
N ILE A 101 -11.10 -34.66 3.72
CA ILE A 101 -11.58 -35.96 4.22
C ILE A 101 -12.60 -36.56 3.27
N THR A 102 -13.61 -35.77 2.87
CA THR A 102 -14.75 -36.26 2.08
C THR A 102 -14.63 -35.94 0.59
N GLY A 103 -13.72 -35.05 0.21
CA GLY A 103 -13.63 -34.50 -1.14
C GLY A 103 -14.76 -33.54 -1.49
N GLU A 104 -15.62 -33.17 -0.54
CA GLU A 104 -16.72 -32.24 -0.78
C GLU A 104 -16.19 -30.82 -1.03
N ILE A 105 -16.76 -30.18 -2.04
CA ILE A 105 -16.49 -28.80 -2.42
C ILE A 105 -17.78 -28.00 -2.32
N LYS A 106 -17.77 -26.94 -1.52
CA LYS A 106 -18.90 -26.01 -1.37
C LYS A 106 -18.47 -24.60 -1.74
N GLU A 107 -19.11 -24.02 -2.75
CA GLU A 107 -18.90 -22.63 -3.14
C GLU A 107 -20.02 -21.74 -2.58
N SER A 108 -19.62 -20.62 -1.99
CA SER A 108 -20.55 -19.65 -1.39
C SER A 108 -20.09 -18.22 -1.68
N GLU A 109 -21.05 -17.31 -1.82
CA GLU A 109 -20.77 -15.87 -1.81
C GLU A 109 -20.88 -15.35 -0.37
N VAL A 110 -19.84 -14.68 0.10
CA VAL A 110 -19.75 -14.14 1.46
C VAL A 110 -19.67 -12.62 1.39
N TYR A 111 -20.50 -11.96 2.20
CA TYR A 111 -20.44 -10.52 2.39
C TYR A 111 -19.27 -10.15 3.31
N LEU A 112 -18.33 -9.35 2.81
CA LEU A 112 -17.13 -8.94 3.56
C LEU A 112 -17.33 -7.62 4.30
N GLY A 113 -18.19 -6.73 3.79
CA GLY A 113 -18.44 -5.43 4.40
C GLY A 113 -18.82 -4.35 3.40
N GLU A 114 -18.91 -3.12 3.87
CA GLU A 114 -19.08 -1.93 3.03
C GLU A 114 -17.70 -1.34 2.70
N LEU A 115 -17.42 -1.11 1.43
CA LEU A 115 -16.21 -0.46 0.93
C LEU A 115 -16.52 1.01 0.61
N PRO A 116 -15.85 1.99 1.24
CA PRO A 116 -15.99 3.39 0.85
C PRO A 116 -15.67 3.58 -0.63
N TRP A 117 -16.58 4.23 -1.36
CA TRP A 117 -16.46 4.42 -2.80
C TRP A 117 -15.90 5.80 -3.12
N MET A 118 -15.01 5.88 -4.11
CA MET A 118 -14.42 7.13 -4.54
C MET A 118 -15.39 7.88 -5.47
N THR A 119 -15.55 9.18 -5.25
CA THR A 119 -16.30 10.06 -6.16
C THR A 119 -15.48 10.36 -7.41
N GLU A 120 -16.12 10.88 -8.46
CA GLU A 120 -15.43 11.32 -9.68
C GLU A 120 -14.36 12.41 -9.43
N ARG A 121 -14.41 13.07 -8.27
CA ARG A 121 -13.48 14.12 -7.85
C ARG A 121 -12.23 13.57 -7.14
N GLY A 122 -12.11 12.26 -6.95
CA GLY A 122 -11.00 11.66 -6.21
C GLY A 122 -11.12 11.80 -4.69
N THR A 123 -12.35 11.95 -4.18
CA THR A 123 -12.65 12.13 -2.75
C THR A 123 -13.52 10.99 -2.23
N PHE A 124 -13.62 10.86 -0.91
CA PHE A 124 -14.50 9.91 -0.22
C PHE A 124 -15.45 10.66 0.70
N ILE A 125 -16.69 10.19 0.84
CA ILE A 125 -17.64 10.75 1.81
C ILE A 125 -17.74 9.79 2.98
N ILE A 126 -17.20 10.18 4.12
CA ILE A 126 -17.19 9.38 5.36
C ILE A 126 -18.02 10.11 6.40
N ASN A 127 -19.12 9.48 6.85
CA ASN A 127 -20.07 10.06 7.81
C ASN A 127 -20.53 11.47 7.38
N GLY A 128 -20.94 11.61 6.12
CA GLY A 128 -21.39 12.87 5.50
C GLY A 128 -20.31 13.91 5.23
N THR A 129 -19.06 13.66 5.64
CA THR A 129 -17.95 14.60 5.43
C THR A 129 -17.06 14.12 4.28
N GLU A 130 -16.75 15.03 3.37
CA GLU A 130 -15.82 14.76 2.27
C GLU A 130 -14.37 14.75 2.78
N LYS A 131 -13.62 13.71 2.41
CA LYS A 131 -12.25 13.43 2.82
C LYS A 131 -11.41 13.07 1.60
N VAL A 132 -10.13 13.40 1.68
CA VAL A 132 -9.15 13.06 0.66
C VAL A 132 -8.08 12.19 1.32
N ILE A 133 -7.75 11.08 0.68
CA ILE A 133 -6.59 10.28 1.06
C ILE A 133 -5.37 10.91 0.38
N ILE A 134 -4.35 11.24 1.18
CA ILE A 134 -3.11 11.83 0.69
C ILE A 134 -2.04 10.77 0.50
N ASN A 135 -1.24 10.92 -0.54
CA ASN A 135 -0.11 10.04 -0.77
C ASN A 135 0.95 10.25 0.31
N GLN A 136 1.42 9.15 0.90
CA GLN A 136 2.50 9.17 1.86
C GLN A 136 3.83 8.89 1.15
N LEU A 137 4.87 9.63 1.50
CA LEU A 137 6.24 9.37 1.07
C LEU A 137 6.95 8.58 2.15
N ILE A 138 7.16 7.29 1.88
CA ILE A 138 7.87 6.36 2.77
C ILE A 138 9.14 5.84 2.07
N ARG A 139 10.10 5.36 2.88
CA ARG A 139 11.30 4.69 2.34
C ARG A 139 10.89 3.38 1.68
N SER A 140 11.48 3.07 0.52
CA SER A 140 11.27 1.78 -0.13
C SER A 140 11.86 0.65 0.73
N PRO A 141 11.25 -0.55 0.71
CA PRO A 141 11.91 -1.74 1.24
C PRO A 141 13.26 -1.97 0.55
N GLY A 142 14.28 -2.36 1.31
CA GLY A 142 15.62 -2.58 0.78
C GLY A 142 16.72 -2.48 1.82
N VAL A 143 17.96 -2.48 1.33
CA VAL A 143 19.17 -2.31 2.15
C VAL A 143 19.70 -0.90 1.98
N TYR A 144 19.87 -0.19 3.09
CA TYR A 144 20.44 1.15 3.15
C TYR A 144 21.76 1.13 3.90
N PHE A 145 22.74 1.88 3.41
CA PHE A 145 24.03 2.06 4.07
C PHE A 145 24.19 3.51 4.50
N ASP A 146 24.73 3.70 5.70
CA ASP A 146 25.07 5.01 6.25
C ASP A 146 26.47 4.96 6.88
N SER A 147 27.13 6.11 6.98
CA SER A 147 28.44 6.24 7.61
C SER A 147 28.53 7.52 8.42
N GLN A 148 28.93 7.41 9.68
CA GLN A 148 29.08 8.54 10.60
C GLN A 148 30.47 8.52 11.22
N LEU A 149 31.06 9.69 11.48
CA LEU A 149 32.34 9.75 12.18
C LEU A 149 32.10 9.66 13.69
N ASP A 150 32.81 8.77 14.35
CA ASP A 150 32.92 8.74 15.81
C ASP A 150 33.69 9.97 16.32
N ILE A 151 33.62 10.22 17.63
CA ILE A 151 34.36 11.28 18.33
C ILE A 151 35.87 11.19 18.05
N SER A 152 36.38 9.97 17.86
CA SER A 152 37.79 9.69 17.53
C SER A 152 38.15 9.93 16.06
N GLY A 153 37.19 10.36 15.22
CA GLY A 153 37.36 10.57 13.78
C GLY A 153 37.35 9.28 12.93
N ARG A 154 37.05 8.11 13.53
CA ARG A 154 36.92 6.85 12.81
C ARG A 154 35.52 6.73 12.17
N PRO A 155 35.41 6.21 10.94
CA PRO A 155 34.11 5.97 10.33
C PRO A 155 33.41 4.76 10.97
N LEU A 156 32.18 4.97 11.45
CA LEU A 156 31.24 3.94 11.87
C LEU A 156 30.26 3.70 10.73
N PHE A 157 30.17 2.46 10.28
CA PHE A 157 29.26 2.05 9.22
C PHE A 157 27.98 1.47 9.81
N ARG A 158 26.85 1.78 9.17
CA ARG A 158 25.55 1.20 9.47
C ARG A 158 24.94 0.62 8.21
N ALA A 159 24.30 -0.53 8.34
CA ALA A 159 23.43 -1.09 7.31
C ALA A 159 22.04 -1.34 7.89
N SER A 160 20.99 -0.87 7.21
CA SER A 160 19.59 -1.07 7.62
C SER A 160 18.88 -1.88 6.53
N LEU A 161 18.42 -3.08 6.90
CA LEU A 161 17.56 -3.91 6.08
C LEU A 161 16.10 -3.65 6.49
N ILE A 162 15.37 -2.96 5.60
CA ILE A 162 13.98 -2.57 5.79
C ILE A 162 13.11 -3.50 4.95
N PRO A 163 12.36 -4.44 5.55
CA PRO A 163 11.46 -5.30 4.80
C PRO A 163 10.16 -4.56 4.44
N SER A 164 9.40 -5.09 3.47
CA SER A 164 8.05 -4.61 3.16
C SER A 164 7.04 -4.93 4.27
N ARG A 165 7.23 -6.06 4.96
CA ARG A 165 6.50 -6.48 6.15
C ARG A 165 7.44 -7.19 7.11
N GLY A 166 7.29 -6.96 8.41
CA GLY A 166 8.07 -7.62 9.46
C GLY A 166 9.09 -6.72 10.15
N ALA A 167 9.99 -7.34 10.92
CA ALA A 167 10.94 -6.66 11.78
C ALA A 167 12.12 -6.07 11.00
N TRP A 168 12.59 -4.90 11.41
CA TRP A 168 13.76 -4.27 10.81
C TRP A 168 15.03 -4.92 11.34
N LEU A 169 16.03 -5.08 10.48
CA LEU A 169 17.36 -5.54 10.89
C LEU A 169 18.37 -4.42 10.65
N GLU A 170 19.02 -3.99 11.72
CA GLU A 170 20.06 -2.97 11.67
C GLU A 170 21.39 -3.57 12.08
N TYR A 171 22.44 -3.25 11.33
CA TYR A 171 23.82 -3.63 11.58
C TYR A 171 24.66 -2.38 11.78
N GLU A 172 25.59 -2.43 12.71
CA GLU A 172 26.49 -1.32 12.98
C GLU A 172 27.86 -1.80 13.41
N THR A 173 28.89 -1.03 13.06
CA THR A 173 30.25 -1.19 13.59
C THR A 173 30.44 -0.29 14.81
N ASP A 174 31.19 -0.75 15.80
CA ASP A 174 31.69 0.11 16.88
C ASP A 174 33.07 0.72 16.55
N SER A 175 33.64 1.48 17.48
CA SER A 175 34.94 2.15 17.33
C SER A 175 36.13 1.20 17.41
N GLU A 176 35.93 -0.03 17.92
CA GLU A 176 36.93 -1.11 18.01
C GLU A 176 36.90 -2.02 16.77
N GLY A 177 35.88 -1.88 15.91
CA GLY A 177 35.69 -2.66 14.69
C GLY A 177 34.82 -3.90 14.85
N ALA A 178 34.20 -4.10 16.02
CA ALA A 178 33.22 -5.17 16.23
C ALA A 178 31.88 -4.82 15.56
N ILE A 179 31.21 -5.85 15.04
CA ILE A 179 29.93 -5.71 14.34
C ILE A 179 28.80 -6.20 15.24
N PHE A 180 27.80 -5.37 15.39
CA PHE A 180 26.57 -5.66 16.13
C PHE A 180 25.38 -5.65 15.19
N PHE A 181 24.34 -6.36 15.58
CA PHE A 181 23.03 -6.29 14.96
C PHE A 181 21.95 -5.97 16.00
N ARG A 182 20.81 -5.47 15.53
CA ARG A 182 19.60 -5.22 16.32
C ARG A 182 18.38 -5.68 15.53
N VAL A 183 17.41 -6.26 16.24
CA VAL A 183 16.09 -6.58 15.72
C VAL A 183 15.13 -5.51 16.22
N ASP A 184 14.53 -4.78 15.29
CA ASP A 184 13.74 -3.57 15.51
C ASP A 184 14.51 -2.42 16.18
N THR A 185 14.07 -1.18 15.93
CA THR A 185 14.78 0.04 16.34
C THR A 185 14.93 0.18 17.87
N THR A 186 14.11 -0.54 18.65
CA THR A 186 14.13 -0.62 20.12
C THR A 186 14.94 -1.80 20.69
N GLY A 187 15.44 -2.69 19.83
CA GLY A 187 16.19 -3.87 20.24
C GLY A 187 17.55 -3.53 20.87
N LYS A 188 18.01 -4.41 21.78
CA LYS A 188 19.38 -4.33 22.33
C LYS A 188 20.40 -4.62 21.22
N LYS A 189 21.59 -4.02 21.34
CA LYS A 189 22.75 -4.39 20.53
C LYS A 189 23.20 -5.80 20.88
N ILE A 190 23.31 -6.67 19.88
CA ILE A 190 23.77 -8.05 20.03
C ILE A 190 24.94 -8.26 19.07
N PRO A 191 26.03 -8.95 19.46
CA PRO A 191 27.13 -9.25 18.55
C PRO A 191 26.64 -10.05 17.33
N LEU A 192 27.09 -9.67 16.12
CA LEU A 192 26.70 -10.35 14.87
C LEU A 192 27.04 -11.85 14.89
N THR A 193 28.12 -12.23 15.58
CA THR A 193 28.53 -13.62 15.75
C THR A 193 27.44 -14.49 16.39
N LEU A 194 26.57 -13.94 17.24
CA LEU A 194 25.45 -14.69 17.82
C LEU A 194 24.38 -15.00 16.78
N LEU A 195 24.09 -14.04 15.87
CA LEU A 195 23.17 -14.28 14.76
C LEU A 195 23.71 -15.37 13.84
N LEU A 196 24.99 -15.29 13.48
CA LEU A 196 25.65 -16.29 12.61
C LEU A 196 25.57 -17.70 13.20
N LYS A 197 25.86 -17.84 14.51
CA LYS A 197 25.68 -19.12 15.21
C LYS A 197 24.23 -19.59 15.23
N ALA A 198 23.28 -18.68 15.42
CA ALA A 198 21.85 -19.01 15.44
C ALA A 198 21.32 -19.49 14.09
N VAL A 199 21.88 -19.01 12.97
CA VAL A 199 21.55 -19.49 11.62
C VAL A 199 22.40 -20.69 11.17
N CYS A 200 23.02 -21.39 12.13
CA CYS A 200 23.83 -22.59 11.90
C CYS A 200 25.03 -22.37 10.96
N PHE A 201 25.62 -21.17 10.97
CA PHE A 201 26.95 -20.98 10.40
C PHE A 201 27.99 -21.46 11.42
N ASP A 202 28.62 -22.60 11.12
CA ASP A 202 29.78 -23.08 11.86
C ASP A 202 31.01 -22.20 11.54
N THR A 203 31.77 -21.91 12.60
CA THR A 203 33.07 -21.21 12.55
C THR A 203 34.22 -22.18 12.36
#